data_AF-A0ABD1E845-F1
#
_entry.id   AF-A0ABD1E845-F1
#
_cell.length_a   1.000
_cell.length_b   1.000
_cell.length_c   1.000
_cell.angle_alpha   90.00
_cell.angle_beta   90.00
_cell.angle_gamma   90.00
#
_symmetry.space_group_name_H-M   'P 1'
#
loop_
_entity.id
_entity.type
_entity.pdbx_description
1 polymer ?
#
loop_
_entity_poly.entity_id
_entity_poly.type
_entity_poly.pdbx_seq_one_letter_code
_entity_poly.pdbx_strand_id
1 'polypeptide(L)'
;MANAVIALNDHFHYNCKIATTLQQFLPPNERKMIQLWFDKLEHMNKTLEEIIIRSDYMWFILLMLQNRKIKDPFTQLPPHQVLPLKKFIPIQVYEEVLIANEPNMIYAEKNCSDDILKIKQTKTNSTSASSLKL
;
A
#
# COMPACT_ATOMS: atom_id res chain seq x y z
N MET A 1 6.62 34.95 -7.64
CA MET A 1 5.71 33.84 -7.27
C MET A 1 6.00 32.68 -8.19
N ALA A 2 6.46 31.54 -7.66
CA ALA A 2 6.70 30.35 -8.50
C ALA A 2 5.37 29.91 -9.14
N ASN A 3 5.39 29.58 -10.43
CA ASN A 3 4.20 29.08 -11.12
C ASN A 3 3.87 27.69 -10.56
N ALA A 4 2.69 27.53 -9.96
CA ALA A 4 2.25 26.28 -9.32
C ALA A 4 2.34 25.06 -10.27
N VAL A 5 2.15 25.28 -11.58
CA VAL A 5 2.28 24.24 -12.60
C VAL A 5 3.72 23.76 -12.76
N ILE A 6 4.69 24.69 -12.70
CA ILE A 6 6.11 24.36 -12.75
C ILE A 6 6.47 23.51 -11.52
N ALA A 7 6.06 23.96 -10.33
CA ALA A 7 6.31 23.22 -9.09
C ALA A 7 5.71 21.81 -9.10
N LEU A 8 4.48 21.63 -9.61
CA LEU A 8 3.86 20.32 -9.75
C LEU A 8 4.65 19.39 -10.67
N ASN A 9 5.12 19.90 -11.81
CA ASN A 9 5.95 19.12 -12.73
C ASN A 9 7.30 18.75 -12.10
N ASP A 10 7.95 19.68 -11.42
CA ASP A 10 9.22 19.43 -10.75
C ASP A 10 9.07 18.36 -9.67
N HIS A 11 8.01 18.44 -8.86
CA HIS A 11 7.68 17.41 -7.86
C HIS A 11 7.39 16.05 -8.50
N PHE A 12 6.62 16.02 -9.59
CA PHE A 12 6.33 14.80 -10.33
C PHE A 12 7.62 14.13 -10.82
N HIS A 13 8.50 14.86 -11.49
CA HIS A 13 9.76 14.32 -12.01
C HIS A 13 10.72 13.90 -10.91
N TYR A 14 10.77 14.64 -9.79
CA TYR A 14 11.54 14.25 -8.62
C TYR A 14 11.03 12.92 -8.04
N ASN A 15 9.73 12.79 -7.82
CA ASN A 15 9.11 11.55 -7.33
C ASN A 15 9.34 10.39 -8.31
N CYS A 16 9.25 10.63 -9.63
CA CYS A 16 9.49 9.63 -10.66
C CYS A 16 10.92 9.08 -10.60
N LYS A 17 11.94 9.94 -10.38
CA LYS A 17 13.34 9.51 -10.23
C LYS A 17 13.55 8.62 -8.99
N ILE A 18 12.95 9.00 -7.86
CA ILE A 18 13.02 8.18 -6.64
C ILE A 18 12.30 6.85 -6.86
N ALA A 19 11.09 6.88 -7.41
CA ALA A 19 10.29 5.70 -7.70
C ALA A 19 11.01 4.74 -8.67
N THR A 20 11.70 5.26 -9.68
CA THR A 20 12.55 4.49 -10.62
C THR A 20 13.72 3.79 -9.92
N THR A 21 14.22 4.37 -8.84
CA THR A 21 15.26 3.74 -8.01
C THR A 21 14.65 2.64 -7.13
N LEU A 22 13.49 2.91 -6.51
CA LEU A 22 12.82 1.96 -5.63
C LEU A 22 12.21 0.76 -6.37
N GLN A 23 11.78 0.91 -7.62
CA GLN A 23 11.22 -0.21 -8.40
C GLN A 23 12.24 -1.35 -8.63
N GLN A 24 13.54 -1.08 -8.48
CA GLN A 24 14.57 -2.11 -8.60
C GLN A 24 14.48 -3.17 -7.50
N PHE A 25 13.81 -2.87 -6.39
CA PHE A 25 13.56 -3.81 -5.29
C PHE A 25 12.32 -4.69 -5.50
N LEU A 26 11.56 -4.46 -6.57
CA LEU A 26 10.41 -5.28 -6.91
C LEU A 26 10.81 -6.54 -7.69
N PRO A 27 10.01 -7.62 -7.58
CA PRO A 27 10.09 -8.77 -8.47
C PRO A 27 10.00 -8.36 -9.95
N PRO A 28 10.60 -9.11 -10.89
CA PRO A 28 10.65 -8.73 -12.30
C PRO A 28 9.28 -8.45 -12.95
N ASN A 29 8.25 -9.23 -12.61
CA ASN A 29 6.91 -9.07 -13.18
C ASN A 29 6.25 -7.78 -12.69
N GLU A 30 6.35 -7.52 -11.40
CA GLU A 30 5.86 -6.31 -10.74
C GLU A 30 6.57 -5.06 -11.23
N ARG A 31 7.90 -5.13 -11.40
CA ARG A 31 8.71 -4.05 -11.95
C ARG A 31 8.25 -3.65 -13.35
N LYS A 32 8.01 -4.64 -14.23
CA LYS A 32 7.48 -4.38 -15.58
C LYS A 32 6.12 -3.69 -15.53
N MET A 33 5.23 -4.12 -14.64
CA MET A 33 3.91 -3.51 -14.52
C MET A 33 3.99 -2.05 -14.05
N ILE A 34 4.81 -1.77 -13.03
CA ILE A 34 5.03 -0.40 -12.54
C ILE A 34 5.68 0.49 -13.59
N GLN A 35 6.61 -0.04 -14.39
CA GLN A 35 7.19 0.72 -15.50
C GLN A 35 6.11 1.17 -16.49
N LEU A 36 5.13 0.31 -16.83
CA LEU A 36 4.01 0.70 -17.71
C LEU A 36 3.14 1.82 -17.09
N TRP A 37 2.97 1.81 -15.76
CA TRP A 37 2.33 2.91 -15.06
C TRP A 37 3.14 4.21 -15.14
N PHE A 38 4.45 4.16 -14.94
CA PHE A 38 5.32 5.34 -15.08
C PHE A 38 5.24 5.92 -16.48
N ASP A 39 5.36 5.07 -17.50
CA ASP A 39 5.25 5.47 -18.90
C ASP A 39 3.91 6.16 -19.15
N LYS A 40 2.78 5.61 -18.64
CA LYS A 40 1.47 6.25 -18.78
C LYS A 40 1.43 7.64 -18.15
N LEU A 41 1.92 7.78 -16.90
CA LEU A 41 1.86 9.03 -16.14
C LEU A 41 2.78 10.11 -16.72
N GLU A 42 3.92 9.72 -17.29
CA GLU A 42 4.85 10.65 -17.95
C GLU A 42 4.18 11.38 -19.11
N HIS A 43 3.31 10.69 -19.85
CA HIS A 43 2.56 11.23 -21.00
C HIS A 43 1.31 12.05 -20.62
N MET A 44 0.91 12.09 -19.35
CA MET A 44 -0.26 12.84 -18.86
C MET A 44 0.10 14.29 -18.48
N ASN A 45 0.54 15.09 -19.45
CA ASN A 45 1.07 16.44 -19.20
C ASN A 45 0.45 17.53 -20.08
N LYS A 46 -0.68 17.25 -20.75
CA LYS A 46 -1.26 18.17 -21.74
C LYS A 46 -2.19 19.19 -21.13
N THR A 47 -2.88 18.84 -20.06
CA THR A 47 -3.82 19.72 -19.35
C THR A 47 -3.43 19.87 -17.88
N LEU A 48 -3.90 20.95 -17.24
CA LEU A 48 -3.69 21.13 -15.80
C LEU A 48 -4.30 19.97 -14.99
N GLU A 49 -5.46 19.47 -15.40
CA GLU A 49 -6.10 18.32 -14.76
C GLU A 49 -5.23 17.06 -14.86
N GLU A 50 -4.66 16.77 -16.04
CA GLU A 50 -3.73 15.66 -16.21
C GLU A 50 -2.49 15.80 -15.32
N ILE A 51 -1.92 17.02 -15.24
CA ILE A 51 -0.75 17.32 -14.40
C ILE A 51 -1.04 17.05 -12.92
N ILE A 52 -2.22 17.46 -12.44
CA ILE A 52 -2.65 17.21 -11.06
C ILE A 52 -2.82 15.70 -10.84
N ILE A 53 -3.57 15.02 -11.73
CA ILE A 53 -3.84 13.58 -11.61
C ILE A 53 -2.53 12.79 -11.58
N ARG A 54 -1.60 13.04 -12.52
CA ARG A 54 -0.34 12.29 -12.54
C ARG A 54 0.52 12.53 -11.29
N SER A 55 0.43 13.72 -10.70
CA SER A 55 1.17 14.07 -9.49
C SER A 55 0.65 13.27 -8.29
N ASP A 56 -0.68 13.18 -8.14
CA ASP A 56 -1.33 12.37 -7.09
C ASP A 56 -0.98 10.89 -7.22
N TYR A 57 -1.06 10.35 -8.45
CA TYR A 57 -0.70 8.96 -8.73
C TYR A 57 0.78 8.68 -8.43
N MET A 58 1.67 9.58 -8.84
CA MET A 58 3.10 9.36 -8.65
C MET A 58 3.46 9.38 -7.16
N TRP A 59 2.88 10.30 -6.39
CA TRP A 59 3.05 10.31 -4.94
C TRP A 59 2.54 9.02 -4.29
N PHE A 60 1.35 8.56 -4.65
CA PHE A 60 0.78 7.33 -4.08
C PHE A 60 1.59 6.08 -4.44
N ILE A 61 2.08 5.98 -5.68
CA ILE A 61 2.98 4.88 -6.08
C ILE A 61 4.29 4.93 -5.29
N LEU A 62 4.85 6.12 -5.06
CA LEU A 62 6.06 6.26 -4.27
C LEU A 62 5.88 5.70 -2.85
N LEU A 63 4.74 5.97 -2.20
CA LEU A 63 4.41 5.42 -0.87
C LEU A 63 4.29 3.88 -0.88
N MET A 64 3.72 3.30 -1.93
CA MET A 64 3.68 1.83 -2.07
C MET A 64 5.09 1.23 -2.23
N LEU A 65 5.93 1.89 -3.04
CA LEU A 65 7.29 1.42 -3.32
C LEU A 65 8.21 1.50 -2.09
N GLN A 66 8.00 2.46 -1.19
CA GLN A 66 8.70 2.52 0.11
C GLN A 66 8.49 1.24 0.93
N ASN A 67 7.30 0.65 0.86
CA ASN A 67 6.96 -0.62 1.50
C ASN A 67 7.26 -1.85 0.63
N ARG A 68 7.85 -1.68 -0.56
CA ARG A 68 8.19 -2.74 -1.52
C ARG A 68 7.01 -3.64 -1.90
N LYS A 69 5.79 -3.10 -1.85
CA LYS A 69 4.56 -3.84 -2.17
C LYS A 69 3.70 -3.02 -3.10
N ILE A 70 3.34 -3.61 -4.23
CA ILE A 70 2.33 -3.06 -5.12
C ILE A 70 0.96 -3.62 -4.70
N LYS A 71 -0.07 -2.79 -4.76
CA LYS A 71 -1.45 -3.19 -4.52
C LYS A 71 -2.32 -2.88 -5.73
N ASP A 72 -3.49 -3.52 -5.80
CA ASP A 72 -4.49 -3.16 -6.80
C ASP A 72 -4.83 -1.67 -6.71
N PRO A 73 -5.06 -0.97 -7.84
CA PRO A 73 -5.13 -1.48 -9.22
C PRO A 73 -3.78 -1.51 -9.98
N PHE A 74 -2.65 -1.26 -9.31
CA PHE A 74 -1.33 -1.11 -9.96
C PHE A 74 -0.64 -2.43 -10.34
N THR A 75 -1.27 -3.55 -9.97
CA THR A 75 -0.94 -4.91 -10.42
C THR A 75 -1.43 -5.17 -11.85
N GLN A 76 -2.28 -4.30 -12.39
CA GLN A 76 -2.90 -4.40 -13.71
C GLN A 76 -2.42 -3.25 -14.61
N LEU A 77 -2.70 -3.38 -15.92
CA LEU A 77 -2.37 -2.36 -16.89
C LEU A 77 -3.06 -1.03 -16.55
N PRO A 78 -2.38 0.12 -16.77
CA PRO A 78 -3.03 1.41 -16.64
C PRO A 78 -4.21 1.53 -17.62
N PRO A 79 -5.36 2.05 -17.17
CA PRO A 79 -6.50 2.26 -18.06
C PRO A 79 -6.17 3.30 -19.14
N HIS A 80 -6.87 3.23 -20.27
CA HIS A 80 -6.74 4.23 -21.34
C HIS A 80 -7.01 5.64 -20.83
N GLN A 81 -8.07 5.79 -20.03
CA GLN A 81 -8.41 7.01 -19.32
C GLN A 81 -8.17 6.82 -17.82
N VAL A 82 -7.22 7.58 -17.29
CA VAL A 82 -6.89 7.56 -15.86
C VAL A 82 -7.82 8.55 -15.16
N LEU A 83 -8.62 8.03 -14.23
CA LEU A 83 -9.52 8.84 -13.41
C LEU A 83 -8.74 9.49 -12.26
N PRO A 84 -9.29 10.50 -11.58
CA PRO A 84 -8.72 11.00 -10.34
C PRO A 84 -8.50 9.87 -9.31
N LEU A 85 -7.35 9.87 -8.65
CA LEU A 85 -6.86 8.78 -7.79
C LEU A 85 -7.92 8.28 -6.81
N LYS A 86 -8.58 9.21 -6.10
CA LYS A 86 -9.63 8.93 -5.10
C LYS A 86 -10.86 8.21 -5.64
N LYS A 87 -11.11 8.31 -6.94
CA LYS A 87 -12.22 7.61 -7.63
C LYS A 87 -11.81 6.25 -8.17
N PHE A 88 -10.50 6.01 -8.29
CA PHE A 88 -9.96 4.82 -8.94
C PHE A 88 -9.47 3.77 -7.93
N ILE A 89 -8.89 4.21 -6.81
CA ILE A 89 -8.34 3.31 -5.80
C ILE A 89 -9.41 2.91 -4.79
N PRO A 90 -9.56 1.62 -4.46
CA PRO A 90 -10.40 1.17 -3.37
C PRO A 90 -9.98 1.81 -2.04
N ILE A 91 -10.94 2.30 -1.25
CA ILE A 91 -10.66 3.05 -0.02
C ILE A 91 -9.76 2.27 0.96
N GLN A 92 -9.95 0.95 1.05
CA GLN A 92 -9.15 0.08 1.93
C GLN A 92 -7.68 0.07 1.51
N VAL A 93 -7.40 0.03 0.20
CA VAL A 93 -6.03 0.08 -0.32
C VAL A 93 -5.40 1.43 -0.02
N TYR A 94 -6.16 2.51 -0.21
CA TYR A 94 -5.68 3.87 0.06
C TYR A 94 -5.30 4.02 1.53
N GLU A 95 -6.18 3.62 2.46
CA GLU A 95 -5.93 3.67 3.90
C GLU A 95 -4.73 2.82 4.31
N GLU A 96 -4.66 1.57 3.85
CA GLU A 96 -3.54 0.67 4.16
C GLU A 96 -2.18 1.24 3.75
N VAL A 97 -2.10 1.90 2.59
CA VAL A 97 -0.86 2.51 2.10
C VAL A 97 -0.47 3.71 2.95
N LEU A 98 -1.43 4.56 3.35
CA LEU A 98 -1.13 5.69 4.23
C LEU A 98 -0.68 5.23 5.61
N ILE A 99 -1.43 4.30 6.20
CA ILE A 99 -1.17 3.71 7.51
C ILE A 99 0.24 3.08 7.56
N ALA A 100 0.63 2.35 6.52
CA ALA A 100 1.95 1.72 6.45
C ALA A 100 3.12 2.72 6.33
N ASN A 101 2.86 3.98 5.95
CA ASN A 101 3.86 5.04 5.81
C ASN A 101 3.81 6.08 6.95
N GLU A 102 2.98 5.87 7.97
CA GLU A 102 2.94 6.74 9.15
C GLU A 102 4.17 6.47 10.05
N PRO A 103 5.01 7.49 10.34
CA PRO A 103 6.26 7.30 11.09
C PRO A 103 6.07 6.84 12.54
N ASN A 104 4.85 6.95 13.08
CA ASN A 104 4.53 6.61 14.47
C ASN A 104 3.67 5.35 14.62
N MET A 105 3.43 4.60 13.54
CA MET A 105 2.57 3.44 13.64
C MET A 105 3.32 2.24 14.23
N ILE A 106 3.02 1.93 15.50
CA ILE A 106 3.41 0.66 16.11
C ILE A 106 2.60 -0.43 15.42
N TYR A 107 3.26 -1.27 14.61
CA TYR A 107 2.65 -2.49 14.09
C TYR A 107 2.25 -3.36 15.27
N ALA A 108 0.99 -3.27 15.71
CA ALA A 108 0.41 -4.28 16.56
C ALA A 108 0.40 -5.56 15.72
N GLU A 109 1.35 -6.45 15.98
CA GLU A 109 1.39 -7.76 15.36
C GLU A 109 0.00 -8.39 15.48
N LYS A 110 -0.63 -8.63 14.33
CA LYS A 110 -1.87 -9.35 14.23
C LYS A 110 -1.53 -10.79 14.58
N ASN A 111 -1.52 -11.11 15.88
CA ASN A 111 -1.43 -12.49 16.36
C ASN A 111 -2.52 -13.28 15.62
N CYS A 112 -2.10 -14.16 14.72
CA CYS A 112 -2.95 -15.12 14.06
C CYS A 112 -3.46 -16.05 15.15
N SER A 113 -4.64 -15.76 15.70
CA SER A 113 -5.30 -16.59 16.71
C SER A 113 -5.84 -17.86 16.07
N ASP A 114 -4.94 -18.77 15.66
CA ASP A 114 -5.28 -20.15 15.30
C ASP A 114 -5.05 -21.13 16.48
N ASP A 115 -4.57 -20.66 17.63
CA ASP A 115 -4.32 -21.50 18.81
C ASP A 115 -5.56 -21.75 19.70
N ILE A 116 -6.74 -21.26 19.33
CA ILE A 116 -7.98 -21.51 20.11
C ILE A 116 -8.52 -22.95 19.91
N LEU A 117 -7.99 -23.71 18.94
CA LEU A 117 -8.49 -25.06 18.61
C LEU A 117 -7.76 -26.23 19.30
N LYS A 118 -6.87 -26.00 20.28
CA LYS A 118 -6.17 -27.12 20.97
C LYS A 118 -6.44 -27.29 22.46
N ILE A 119 -7.30 -26.48 23.09
CA ILE A 119 -7.59 -26.60 24.52
C ILE A 119 -9.10 -26.74 24.73
N LYS A 120 -9.62 -27.97 24.63
CA LYS A 120 -10.77 -28.55 25.38
C LYS A 120 -11.34 -29.80 24.68
N GLN A 121 -10.47 -30.73 24.29
CA GLN A 121 -10.82 -32.14 24.17
C GLN A 121 -9.94 -32.97 25.11
N THR A 122 -10.16 -32.82 26.41
CA THR A 122 -9.84 -33.85 27.40
C THR A 122 -10.94 -33.85 28.45
N LYS A 123 -11.96 -34.67 28.14
CA LYS A 123 -12.93 -35.32 29.03
C LYS A 123 -12.34 -35.58 30.43
N THR A 124 -12.96 -35.05 31.48
CA THR A 124 -13.82 -35.77 32.45
C THR A 124 -13.27 -37.10 32.95
N ASN A 125 -13.04 -37.20 34.26
CA ASN A 125 -13.28 -38.37 35.16
C ASN A 125 -12.84 -37.92 36.59
N SER A 126 -13.77 -37.58 37.49
CA SER A 126 -14.43 -38.44 38.48
C SER A 126 -13.60 -38.72 39.76
N THR A 127 -14.24 -38.41 40.90
CA THR A 127 -14.19 -39.10 42.21
C THR A 127 -13.44 -38.43 43.39
N SER A 128 -14.27 -37.97 44.32
CA SER A 128 -14.17 -37.78 45.79
C SER A 128 -13.00 -38.41 46.56
N ALA A 129 -12.43 -37.67 47.54
CA ALA A 129 -12.29 -38.08 48.95
C ALA A 129 -11.60 -37.01 49.86
N SER A 130 -12.34 -36.57 50.88
CA SER A 130 -12.01 -36.46 52.33
C SER A 130 -10.71 -35.82 52.89
N SER A 131 -10.95 -34.84 53.79
CA SER A 131 -10.32 -34.59 55.11
C SER A 131 -8.85 -34.18 55.23
N LEU A 132 -8.58 -33.01 55.85
CA LEU A 132 -7.63 -32.86 56.98
C LEU A 132 -7.72 -31.49 57.69
N LYS A 133 -8.12 -31.58 58.97
CA LYS A 133 -7.87 -30.79 60.19
C LYS A 133 -7.19 -29.41 60.12
N LEU A 134 -7.80 -28.46 60.86
CA LEU A 134 -7.14 -27.67 61.91
C LEU A 134 -8.11 -27.53 63.09
#